data_AF-A0A9W7F9T9-F1
#
_entry.id   AF-A0A9W7F9T9-F1
#
_cell.length_a   1.000
_cell.length_b   1.000
_cell.length_c   1.000
_cell.angle_alpha   90.00
_cell.angle_beta   90.00
_cell.angle_gamma   90.00
#
_symmetry.space_group_name_H-M   'P 1'
#
loop_
_entity.id
_entity.type
_entity.pdbx_description
1 polymer ?
#
loop_
_entity_poly.entity_id
_entity_poly.type
_entity_poly.pdbx_seq_one_letter_code
_entity_poly.pdbx_strand_id
1 'polypeptide(L)'
;MHSAAGNIIGGVIHGSDHKKNGNNEGGKEKLRRHSLRDGLRDSLRDSLGGKAKGKPKKKMSNNWGSLKKAAKQEGAKIVPKGEEGIDNKLHKIESITSLVEIATSKKGVSKRRMRHLLQKQEIEDLLYNVEIGNETTKENGQSKIEKDTVFGPLTIDTYIVCRLIPLVCKYKEEAPKVNRIFTALELISFSFTSFGALLAVLNLAEWVAITVAIAGALQSAVARSGLRARRDQLNVNISILHNLLTWWDSLTIVERRTLAAREKIVLTTEDCVLSLAEEQTGRKRNEGVSNIVKDTKRDAGAGGTAVEGAATAGAPENRQGADGGDGGLGGEHNE
;
A
#
# COMPACT_ATOMS: atom_id res chain seq x y z
N MET A 1 15.19 -31.53 -57.38
CA MET A 1 14.05 -31.03 -56.58
C MET A 1 14.63 -30.44 -55.30
N HIS A 2 14.79 -29.11 -55.31
CA HIS A 2 15.46 -28.27 -54.30
C HIS A 2 14.60 -28.17 -53.03
N SER A 3 15.10 -28.43 -51.83
CA SER A 3 15.94 -27.56 -50.97
C SER A 3 15.35 -26.16 -50.75
N ALA A 4 14.64 -25.98 -49.63
CA ALA A 4 14.19 -24.69 -49.12
C ALA A 4 14.63 -24.56 -47.65
N ALA A 5 15.82 -23.99 -47.47
CA ALA A 5 16.32 -23.51 -46.19
C ALA A 5 15.75 -22.11 -45.94
N GLY A 6 14.95 -21.96 -44.89
CA GLY A 6 14.40 -20.70 -44.42
C GLY A 6 15.41 -19.99 -43.50
N ASN A 7 15.85 -18.82 -43.96
CA ASN A 7 16.92 -17.98 -43.45
C ASN A 7 16.52 -17.29 -42.13
N ILE A 8 17.29 -17.50 -41.05
CA ILE A 8 17.15 -16.78 -39.77
C ILE A 8 17.99 -15.51 -39.86
N ILE A 9 17.33 -14.35 -39.99
CA ILE A 9 17.98 -13.04 -39.94
C ILE A 9 18.26 -12.71 -38.46
N GLY A 10 19.53 -12.85 -38.07
CA GLY A 10 20.07 -12.34 -36.82
C GLY A 10 20.30 -10.83 -36.91
N GLY A 11 19.46 -10.05 -36.22
CA GLY A 11 19.67 -8.62 -36.00
C GLY A 11 20.75 -8.40 -34.94
N VAL A 12 21.94 -8.01 -35.39
CA VAL A 12 23.06 -7.53 -34.56
C VAL A 12 22.71 -6.16 -34.00
N ILE A 13 22.37 -6.09 -32.71
CA ILE A 13 22.21 -4.83 -31.99
C ILE A 13 23.61 -4.33 -31.64
N HIS A 14 24.04 -3.25 -32.30
CA HIS A 14 25.22 -2.48 -31.95
C HIS A 14 25.06 -1.88 -30.54
N GLY A 15 25.93 -2.29 -29.62
CA GLY A 15 26.05 -1.68 -28.30
C GLY A 15 26.79 -0.35 -28.41
N SER A 16 26.10 0.74 -28.06
CA SER A 16 26.72 2.05 -27.88
C SER A 16 27.52 2.07 -26.58
N ASP A 17 28.82 2.29 -26.72
CA ASP A 17 29.79 2.48 -25.65
C ASP A 17 29.48 3.73 -24.80
N HIS A 18 28.83 3.53 -23.66
CA HIS A 18 28.79 4.56 -22.62
C HIS A 18 30.04 4.49 -21.75
N LYS A 19 30.94 5.44 -22.00
CA LYS A 19 32.11 5.84 -21.22
C LYS A 19 31.76 5.93 -19.72
N LYS A 20 32.19 4.94 -18.93
CA LYS A 20 32.10 4.98 -17.45
C LYS A 20 33.21 5.89 -16.93
N ASN A 21 32.82 7.08 -16.47
CA ASN A 21 33.70 7.95 -15.70
C ASN A 21 33.74 7.43 -14.25
N GLY A 22 34.88 6.87 -13.86
CA GLY A 22 35.10 6.33 -12.52
C GLY A 22 35.48 7.44 -11.55
N ASN A 23 34.65 7.67 -10.53
CA ASN A 23 35.07 8.34 -9.31
C ASN A 23 34.96 7.32 -8.16
N ASN A 24 36.12 6.93 -7.66
CA ASN A 24 36.35 5.85 -6.72
C ASN A 24 36.67 6.44 -5.34
N GLU A 25 35.66 6.81 -4.56
CA GLU A 25 35.82 7.24 -3.15
C GLU A 25 34.66 6.71 -2.28
N GLY A 26 34.67 5.41 -1.96
CA GLY A 26 33.67 4.82 -1.05
C GLY A 26 34.17 3.63 -0.22
N GLY A 27 35.48 3.42 -0.17
CA GLY A 27 36.07 2.16 0.32
C GLY A 27 36.33 2.03 1.83
N LYS A 28 36.07 3.05 2.67
CA LYS A 28 36.53 3.03 4.08
C LYS A 28 35.45 2.98 5.16
N GLU A 29 34.16 3.02 4.81
CA GLU A 29 33.11 3.13 5.84
C GLU A 29 32.36 1.81 6.15
N LYS A 30 32.62 0.75 5.38
CA LYS A 30 31.91 -0.54 5.53
C LYS A 30 32.49 -1.49 6.58
N LEU A 31 33.68 -1.23 7.13
CA LEU A 31 34.28 -2.09 8.16
C LEU A 31 33.95 -1.71 9.61
N ARG A 32 33.39 -0.52 9.89
CA ARG A 32 33.04 -0.11 11.27
C ARG A 32 31.65 -0.53 11.74
N ARG A 33 30.76 -0.99 10.86
CA ARG A 33 29.38 -1.37 11.24
C ARG A 33 29.20 -2.86 11.57
N HIS A 34 30.22 -3.70 11.39
CA HIS A 34 30.10 -5.14 11.67
C HIS A 34 30.48 -5.54 13.11
N SER A 35 31.19 -4.69 13.87
CA SER A 35 31.61 -5.02 15.24
C SER A 35 30.57 -4.68 16.33
N LEU A 36 29.55 -3.87 16.03
CA LEU A 36 28.55 -3.43 17.02
C LEU A 36 27.30 -4.33 17.07
N ARG A 37 27.13 -5.23 16.09
CA ARG A 37 25.93 -6.08 15.98
C ARG A 37 26.06 -7.41 16.72
N ASP A 38 27.28 -7.88 16.92
CA ASP A 38 27.52 -9.18 17.57
C ASP A 38 27.48 -9.07 19.11
N GLY A 39 27.87 -7.93 19.69
CA GLY A 39 27.81 -7.71 21.14
C GLY A 39 26.39 -7.63 21.74
N LEU A 40 25.38 -7.26 20.95
CA LEU A 40 24.00 -7.15 21.44
C LEU A 40 23.29 -8.51 21.47
N ARG A 41 23.79 -9.51 20.74
CA ARG A 41 23.16 -10.83 20.64
C ARG A 41 23.51 -11.73 21.83
N ASP A 42 24.70 -11.55 22.40
CA ASP A 42 25.17 -12.34 23.53
C ASP A 42 24.60 -11.83 24.86
N SER A 43 24.39 -10.52 25.01
CA SER A 43 23.75 -9.95 26.22
C SER A 43 22.27 -10.36 26.37
N LEU A 44 21.57 -10.65 25.27
CA LEU A 44 20.17 -11.12 25.30
C LEU A 44 20.05 -12.63 25.56
N ARG A 45 21.12 -13.41 25.38
CA ARG A 45 21.13 -14.85 25.65
C ARG A 45 21.30 -15.15 27.13
N ASP A 46 22.03 -14.31 27.87
CA ASP A 46 22.22 -14.48 29.31
C ASP A 46 21.00 -14.04 30.15
N SER A 47 20.15 -13.15 29.63
CA SER A 47 18.93 -12.71 30.33
C SER A 47 17.79 -13.74 30.32
N LEU A 48 17.81 -14.75 29.44
CA LEU A 48 16.74 -15.75 29.30
C LEU A 48 17.07 -17.14 29.86
N GLY A 49 18.19 -17.29 30.58
CA GLY A 49 18.66 -18.55 31.17
C GLY A 49 18.00 -18.96 32.49
N GLY A 50 16.67 -18.87 32.60
CA GLY A 50 15.94 -19.29 33.80
C GLY A 50 15.27 -20.66 33.65
N LYS A 51 15.89 -21.72 34.19
CA LYS A 51 15.30 -23.06 34.35
C LYS A 51 13.97 -22.99 35.12
N ALA A 52 12.88 -23.49 34.54
CA ALA A 52 11.68 -23.87 35.29
C ALA A 52 11.13 -25.22 34.80
N LYS A 53 11.47 -26.27 35.55
CA LYS A 53 10.79 -27.57 35.51
C LYS A 53 9.50 -27.45 36.33
N GLY A 54 8.39 -28.03 35.85
CA GLY A 54 7.23 -28.36 36.70
C GLY A 54 5.86 -28.10 36.05
N LYS A 55 5.16 -29.18 35.68
CA LYS A 55 3.72 -29.17 35.36
C LYS A 55 2.89 -28.93 36.65
N PRO A 56 1.63 -28.46 36.56
CA PRO A 56 0.54 -29.43 36.45
C PRO A 56 -0.61 -29.00 35.51
N LYS A 57 -1.23 -30.01 34.90
CA LYS A 57 -2.52 -29.90 34.20
C LYS A 57 -3.61 -29.58 35.24
N LYS A 58 -4.28 -28.43 35.14
CA LYS A 58 -5.57 -28.18 35.80
C LYS A 58 -6.66 -28.04 34.74
N LYS A 59 -7.69 -28.89 34.87
CA LYS A 59 -8.97 -28.78 34.17
C LYS A 59 -9.62 -27.46 34.59
N MET A 60 -9.87 -26.56 33.64
CA MET A 60 -10.77 -25.41 33.83
C MET A 60 -11.96 -25.60 32.90
N SER A 61 -12.96 -26.32 33.39
CA SER A 61 -14.32 -26.25 32.88
C SER A 61 -15.08 -25.17 33.66
N ASN A 62 -15.88 -24.39 32.94
CA ASN A 62 -17.08 -23.70 33.43
C ASN A 62 -16.86 -22.43 34.27
N ASN A 63 -16.48 -21.31 33.65
CA ASN A 63 -16.77 -19.99 34.23
C ASN A 63 -17.12 -18.90 33.19
N TRP A 64 -17.74 -19.28 32.07
CA TRP A 64 -18.17 -18.33 31.04
C TRP A 64 -19.57 -17.73 31.28
N GLY A 65 -20.35 -18.32 32.21
CA GLY A 65 -21.71 -17.87 32.54
C GLY A 65 -21.80 -16.65 33.46
N SER A 66 -20.77 -16.39 34.27
CA SER A 66 -20.72 -15.27 35.23
C SER A 66 -20.40 -13.92 34.55
N LEU A 67 -19.52 -13.93 33.55
CA LEU A 67 -19.14 -12.75 32.77
C LEU A 67 -20.29 -12.17 31.92
N LYS A 68 -21.21 -13.01 31.41
CA LYS A 68 -22.39 -12.54 30.68
C LYS A 68 -23.46 -11.92 31.59
N LYS A 69 -23.50 -12.29 32.88
CA LYS A 69 -24.44 -11.70 33.83
C LYS A 69 -23.97 -10.34 34.35
N ALA A 70 -22.66 -10.15 34.52
CA ALA A 70 -22.09 -8.85 34.87
C ALA A 70 -22.29 -7.80 33.76
N ALA A 71 -22.07 -8.17 32.49
CA ALA A 71 -22.27 -7.24 31.36
C ALA A 71 -23.75 -6.87 31.11
N LYS A 72 -24.72 -7.62 31.65
CA LYS A 72 -26.15 -7.33 31.50
C LYS A 72 -26.70 -6.44 32.63
N GLN A 73 -25.99 -6.31 33.76
CA GLN A 73 -26.41 -5.46 34.88
C GLN A 73 -25.96 -4.00 34.77
N GLU A 74 -24.99 -3.67 33.92
CA GLU A 74 -24.56 -2.28 33.70
C GLU A 74 -25.30 -1.57 32.53
N GLY A 75 -26.19 -2.27 31.83
CA GLY A 75 -26.94 -1.73 30.70
C GLY A 75 -28.32 -1.16 31.06
N ALA A 76 -28.42 -0.20 31.98
CA ALA A 76 -29.67 0.55 32.19
C ALA A 76 -29.45 1.89 32.94
N LYS A 77 -28.74 2.84 32.33
CA LYS A 77 -28.91 4.26 32.65
C LYS A 77 -28.58 5.10 31.41
N ILE A 78 -29.61 5.36 30.60
CA ILE A 78 -29.54 6.32 29.49
C ILE A 78 -29.60 7.70 30.13
N VAL A 79 -28.45 8.38 30.18
CA VAL A 79 -28.33 9.80 30.51
C VAL A 79 -28.27 10.56 29.18
N PRO A 80 -29.02 11.68 29.02
CA PRO A 80 -29.01 12.43 27.76
C PRO A 80 -27.64 13.07 27.49
N LYS A 81 -27.23 12.98 26.21
CA LYS A 81 -25.97 13.48 25.64
C LYS A 81 -25.85 15.00 25.79
N GLY A 82 -24.92 15.43 26.64
CA GLY A 82 -24.26 16.73 26.57
C GLY A 82 -22.77 16.49 26.33
N GLU A 83 -22.18 17.23 25.40
CA GLU A 83 -20.76 17.25 24.98
C GLU A 83 -19.80 16.45 25.86
N GLU A 84 -19.58 15.17 25.52
CA GLU A 84 -18.49 14.39 26.11
C GLU A 84 -17.17 14.85 25.47
N GLY A 85 -16.41 15.60 26.27
CA GLY A 85 -15.08 16.10 25.94
C GLY A 85 -14.11 15.00 25.50
N ILE A 86 -13.13 15.44 24.71
CA ILE A 86 -12.07 14.63 24.09
C ILE A 86 -11.34 13.71 25.10
N ASP A 87 -11.29 14.12 26.37
CA ASP A 87 -10.63 13.39 27.46
C ASP A 87 -11.29 12.04 27.77
N ASN A 88 -12.62 11.92 27.63
CA ASN A 88 -13.32 10.65 27.82
C ASN A 88 -13.01 9.64 26.72
N LYS A 89 -12.68 10.10 25.50
CA LYS A 89 -12.25 9.23 24.41
C LYS A 89 -10.85 8.68 24.64
N LEU A 90 -9.93 9.51 25.16
CA LEU A 90 -8.57 9.10 25.48
C LEU A 90 -8.54 8.00 26.55
N HIS A 91 -9.29 8.18 27.62
CA HIS A 91 -9.34 7.21 28.72
C HIS A 91 -9.96 5.85 28.30
N LYS A 92 -10.82 5.88 27.27
CA LYS A 92 -11.41 4.67 26.69
C LYS A 92 -10.40 3.91 25.82
N ILE A 93 -9.53 4.61 25.10
CA ILE A 93 -8.46 4.02 24.28
C ILE A 93 -7.40 3.36 25.18
N GLU A 94 -7.00 3.99 26.29
CA GLU A 94 -6.04 3.42 27.23
C GLU A 94 -6.58 2.16 27.93
N SER A 95 -7.88 2.16 28.28
CA SER A 95 -8.57 0.99 28.84
C SER A 95 -8.61 -0.19 27.86
N ILE A 96 -8.89 0.07 26.58
CA ILE A 96 -8.88 -0.98 25.54
C ILE A 96 -7.46 -1.54 25.34
N THR A 97 -6.44 -0.68 25.36
CA THR A 97 -5.05 -1.09 25.15
C THR A 97 -4.57 -2.03 26.28
N SER A 98 -4.86 -1.70 27.53
CA SER A 98 -4.51 -2.53 28.68
C SER A 98 -5.27 -3.87 28.71
N LEU A 99 -6.55 -3.89 28.32
CA LEU A 99 -7.35 -5.11 28.20
C LEU A 99 -6.82 -6.05 27.10
N VAL A 100 -6.36 -5.49 25.98
CA VAL A 100 -5.73 -6.26 24.90
C VAL A 100 -4.42 -6.90 25.39
N GLU A 101 -3.60 -6.16 26.13
CA GLU A 101 -2.34 -6.66 26.68
C GLU A 101 -2.57 -7.82 27.67
N ILE A 102 -3.53 -7.68 28.59
CA ILE A 102 -3.93 -8.74 29.53
C ILE A 102 -4.50 -9.98 28.79
N ALA A 103 -5.25 -9.78 27.71
CA ALA A 103 -5.78 -10.87 26.90
C ALA A 103 -4.70 -11.61 26.09
N THR A 104 -3.65 -10.92 25.62
CA THR A 104 -2.52 -11.56 24.92
C THR A 104 -1.71 -12.47 25.83
N SER A 105 -1.55 -12.11 27.11
CA SER A 105 -0.76 -12.85 28.08
C SER A 105 -1.40 -14.19 28.49
N LYS A 106 -2.74 -14.27 28.55
CA LYS A 106 -3.43 -15.41 29.17
C LYS A 106 -3.90 -16.54 28.25
N LYS A 107 -3.97 -16.35 26.93
CA LYS A 107 -4.68 -17.33 26.05
C LYS A 107 -3.85 -18.02 24.97
N GLY A 108 -2.54 -17.82 24.89
CA GLY A 108 -1.74 -18.44 23.82
C GLY A 108 -2.29 -18.10 22.42
N VAL A 109 -3.00 -16.97 22.30
CA VAL A 109 -3.58 -16.51 21.04
C VAL A 109 -2.40 -16.14 20.18
N SER A 110 -2.16 -16.93 19.13
CA SER A 110 -1.09 -16.68 18.17
C SER A 110 -1.11 -15.21 17.78
N LYS A 111 0.02 -14.50 17.90
CA LYS A 111 0.19 -13.09 17.48
C LYS A 111 -0.35 -12.83 16.06
N ARG A 112 -0.45 -13.87 15.22
CA ARG A 112 -1.12 -13.81 13.90
C ARG A 112 -2.61 -13.49 13.98
N ARG A 113 -3.35 -14.08 14.92
CA ARG A 113 -4.79 -13.83 15.08
C ARG A 113 -5.04 -12.42 15.61
N MET A 114 -4.19 -11.93 16.52
CA MET A 114 -4.33 -10.57 17.06
C MET A 114 -4.09 -9.49 16.01
N ARG A 115 -3.07 -9.64 15.15
CA ARG A 115 -2.86 -8.71 14.01
C ARG A 115 -4.03 -8.71 13.05
N HIS A 116 -4.64 -9.87 12.81
CA HIS A 116 -5.84 -9.97 11.97
C HIS A 116 -7.04 -9.25 12.60
N LEU A 117 -7.18 -9.32 13.93
CA LEU A 117 -8.25 -8.64 14.65
C LEU A 117 -8.04 -7.14 14.69
N LEU A 118 -6.82 -6.66 14.92
CA LEU A 118 -6.49 -5.24 14.89
C LEU A 118 -6.69 -4.65 13.49
N GLN A 119 -6.24 -5.33 12.44
CA GLN A 119 -6.45 -4.88 11.07
C GLN A 119 -7.94 -4.88 10.70
N LYS A 120 -8.71 -5.87 11.18
CA LYS A 120 -10.17 -5.91 11.00
C LYS A 120 -10.86 -4.78 11.76
N GLN A 121 -10.39 -4.47 12.97
CA GLN A 121 -10.93 -3.39 13.79
C GLN A 121 -10.62 -2.03 13.17
N GLU A 122 -9.42 -1.83 12.63
CA GLU A 122 -9.04 -0.61 11.91
C GLU A 122 -9.88 -0.42 10.63
N ILE A 123 -10.18 -1.51 9.90
CA ILE A 123 -11.10 -1.48 8.77
C ILE A 123 -12.53 -1.18 9.23
N GLU A 124 -13.00 -1.80 10.31
CA GLU A 124 -14.33 -1.52 10.87
C GLU A 124 -14.43 -0.09 11.40
N ASP A 125 -13.39 0.46 12.01
CA ASP A 125 -13.34 1.85 12.47
C ASP A 125 -13.33 2.82 11.28
N LEU A 126 -12.64 2.50 10.18
CA LEU A 126 -12.70 3.29 8.94
C LEU A 126 -14.10 3.25 8.32
N LEU A 127 -14.72 2.06 8.24
CA LEU A 127 -16.09 1.92 7.75
C LEU A 127 -17.08 2.65 8.66
N TYR A 128 -16.91 2.56 9.97
CA TYR A 128 -17.77 3.19 10.97
C TYR A 128 -17.61 4.71 11.00
N ASN A 129 -16.40 5.26 10.84
CA ASN A 129 -16.19 6.70 10.74
C ASN A 129 -16.80 7.29 9.46
N VAL A 130 -16.76 6.55 8.36
CA VAL A 130 -17.48 6.90 7.13
C VAL A 130 -18.99 6.87 7.37
N GLU A 131 -19.49 5.88 8.10
CA GLU A 131 -20.91 5.74 8.41
C GLU A 131 -21.41 6.81 9.40
N ILE A 132 -20.61 7.19 10.41
CA ILE A 132 -20.90 8.29 11.34
C ILE A 132 -20.83 9.66 10.65
N GLY A 133 -19.89 9.87 9.73
CA GLY A 133 -19.85 11.10 8.92
C GLY A 133 -21.15 11.33 8.12
N ASN A 134 -21.87 10.24 7.82
CA ASN A 134 -23.16 10.28 7.14
C ASN A 134 -24.35 10.54 8.10
N GLU A 135 -24.18 10.36 9.42
CA GLU A 135 -25.25 10.58 10.39
C GLU A 135 -25.26 11.99 10.99
N THR A 136 -24.10 12.63 11.16
CA THR A 136 -24.01 13.98 11.73
C THR A 136 -24.49 15.08 10.81
N THR A 137 -24.81 14.77 9.56
CA THR A 137 -25.28 15.76 8.58
C THR A 137 -26.74 15.56 8.17
N LYS A 138 -27.57 15.06 9.09
CA LYS A 138 -29.02 14.93 8.87
C LYS A 138 -29.83 16.22 9.06
N GLU A 139 -29.24 17.31 9.56
CA GLU A 139 -29.97 18.57 9.76
C GLU A 139 -29.88 19.59 8.61
N ASN A 140 -29.06 19.35 7.58
CA ASN A 140 -28.90 20.28 6.46
C ASN A 140 -29.00 19.56 5.11
N GLY A 141 -30.21 19.11 4.75
CA GLY A 141 -30.59 18.79 3.35
C GLY A 141 -29.64 17.90 2.55
N GLN A 142 -28.95 16.96 3.19
CA GLN A 142 -27.95 16.14 2.49
C GLN A 142 -28.57 14.99 1.69
N SER A 143 -27.96 14.76 0.53
CA SER A 143 -28.25 13.69 -0.42
C SER A 143 -28.15 12.32 0.25
N LYS A 144 -29.30 11.64 0.34
CA LYS A 144 -29.39 10.22 0.67
C LYS A 144 -28.36 9.46 -0.18
N ILE A 145 -27.43 8.75 0.46
CA ILE A 145 -26.45 7.92 -0.25
C ILE A 145 -27.23 6.91 -1.07
N GLU A 146 -27.19 7.09 -2.39
CA GLU A 146 -27.86 6.21 -3.32
C GLU A 146 -27.16 4.87 -3.32
N LYS A 147 -27.94 3.79 -3.37
CA LYS A 147 -27.37 2.46 -3.50
C LYS A 147 -26.71 2.35 -4.87
N ASP A 148 -25.46 1.91 -4.91
CA ASP A 148 -24.72 1.74 -6.16
C ASP A 148 -25.49 0.79 -7.10
N THR A 149 -25.94 1.33 -8.23
CA THR A 149 -26.67 0.61 -9.27
C THR A 149 -25.77 0.15 -10.41
N VAL A 150 -24.45 0.32 -10.28
CA VAL A 150 -23.40 -0.02 -11.27
C VAL A 150 -23.46 0.79 -12.56
N PHE A 151 -24.66 1.16 -13.03
CA PHE A 151 -24.92 1.86 -14.29
C PHE A 151 -25.59 3.23 -14.12
N GLY A 152 -25.84 3.67 -12.88
CA GLY A 152 -26.48 4.95 -12.59
C GLY A 152 -25.48 6.11 -12.47
N PRO A 153 -25.95 7.37 -12.64
CA PRO A 153 -25.16 8.53 -12.26
C PRO A 153 -24.82 8.45 -10.78
N LEU A 154 -23.53 8.45 -10.45
CA LEU A 154 -23.07 8.33 -9.07
C LEU A 154 -22.49 9.66 -8.59
N THR A 155 -22.90 10.11 -7.40
CA THR A 155 -22.22 11.24 -6.76
C THR A 155 -20.80 10.84 -6.36
N ILE A 156 -19.89 11.80 -6.32
CA ILE A 156 -18.48 11.52 -6.01
C ILE A 156 -18.31 10.95 -4.60
N ASP A 157 -19.09 11.42 -3.63
CA ASP A 157 -19.08 10.89 -2.26
C ASP A 157 -19.52 9.42 -2.25
N THR A 158 -20.59 9.09 -2.98
CA THR A 158 -21.05 7.71 -3.13
C THR A 158 -20.00 6.84 -3.84
N TYR A 159 -19.31 7.37 -4.86
CA TYR A 159 -18.21 6.66 -5.54
C TYR A 159 -17.09 6.26 -4.59
N ILE A 160 -16.69 7.16 -3.70
CA ILE A 160 -15.62 6.90 -2.74
C ILE A 160 -16.02 5.79 -1.76
N VAL A 161 -17.22 5.90 -1.19
CA VAL A 161 -17.74 4.93 -0.22
C VAL A 161 -17.98 3.56 -0.85
N CYS A 162 -18.58 3.52 -2.04
CA CYS A 162 -18.98 2.26 -2.68
C CYS A 162 -17.83 1.59 -3.45
N ARG A 163 -16.86 2.33 -3.97
CA ARG A 163 -15.82 1.78 -4.87
C ARG A 163 -14.41 1.94 -4.31
N LEU A 164 -13.99 3.15 -3.95
CA LEU A 164 -12.60 3.41 -3.53
C LEU A 164 -12.25 2.70 -2.22
N ILE A 165 -13.08 2.86 -1.17
CA ILE A 165 -12.81 2.28 0.16
C ILE A 165 -12.81 0.74 0.13
N PRO A 166 -13.82 0.07 -0.48
CA PRO A 166 -13.80 -1.38 -0.61
C PRO A 166 -12.60 -1.89 -1.41
N LEU A 167 -12.16 -1.14 -2.43
CA LEU A 167 -10.98 -1.50 -3.22
C LEU A 167 -9.70 -1.46 -2.38
N VAL A 168 -9.50 -0.42 -1.56
CA VAL A 168 -8.37 -0.32 -0.62
C VAL A 168 -8.38 -1.50 0.36
N CYS A 169 -9.55 -1.81 0.93
CA CYS A 169 -9.70 -2.94 1.86
C CYS A 169 -9.35 -4.27 1.18
N LYS A 170 -9.89 -4.49 -0.02
CA LYS A 170 -9.62 -5.68 -0.83
C LYS A 170 -8.13 -5.84 -1.11
N TYR A 171 -7.44 -4.78 -1.53
CA TYR A 171 -6.00 -4.84 -1.80
C TYR A 171 -5.18 -5.09 -0.53
N LYS A 172 -5.52 -4.44 0.59
CA LYS A 172 -4.88 -4.68 1.89
C LYS A 172 -5.03 -6.13 2.36
N GLU A 173 -6.16 -6.78 2.08
CA GLU A 173 -6.39 -8.18 2.42
C GLU A 173 -5.70 -9.17 1.47
N GLU A 174 -5.62 -8.85 0.18
CA GLU A 174 -5.00 -9.71 -0.84
C GLU A 174 -3.47 -9.69 -0.79
N ALA A 175 -2.85 -8.53 -0.55
CA ALA A 175 -1.39 -8.36 -0.51
C ALA A 175 -0.66 -9.40 0.38
N PRO A 176 -1.06 -9.64 1.65
CA PRO A 176 -0.39 -10.63 2.49
C PRO A 176 -0.66 -12.08 2.04
N LYS A 177 -1.80 -12.37 1.40
CA LYS A 177 -2.11 -13.72 0.89
C LYS A 177 -1.18 -14.07 -0.26
N VAL A 178 -1.05 -13.16 -1.24
CA VAL A 178 -0.14 -13.32 -2.39
C VAL A 178 1.30 -13.44 -1.91
N ASN A 179 1.73 -12.60 -0.96
CA ASN A 179 3.09 -12.66 -0.42
C ASN A 179 3.39 -14.01 0.26
N ARG A 180 2.45 -14.58 1.02
CA ARG A 180 2.66 -15.89 1.66
C ARG A 180 2.84 -17.02 0.65
N ILE A 181 2.03 -17.03 -0.42
CA ILE A 181 2.14 -18.04 -1.48
C ILE A 181 3.49 -17.91 -2.18
N PHE A 182 3.88 -16.67 -2.52
CA PHE A 182 5.18 -16.40 -3.14
C PHE A 182 6.35 -16.88 -2.27
N THR A 183 6.40 -16.48 -0.99
CA THR A 183 7.46 -16.90 -0.07
C THR A 183 7.47 -18.41 0.16
N ALA A 184 6.31 -19.07 0.18
CA ALA A 184 6.26 -20.52 0.32
C ALA A 184 6.87 -21.25 -0.89
N LEU A 185 6.57 -20.81 -2.12
CA LEU A 185 7.14 -21.39 -3.33
C LEU A 185 8.65 -21.18 -3.42
N GLU A 186 9.13 -19.99 -3.04
CA GLU A 186 10.56 -19.66 -2.99
C GLU A 186 11.30 -20.54 -1.97
N LEU A 187 10.72 -20.74 -0.79
CA LEU A 187 11.29 -21.62 0.24
C LEU A 187 11.36 -23.09 -0.22
N ILE A 188 10.33 -23.57 -0.92
CA ILE A 188 10.33 -24.94 -1.48
C ILE A 188 11.43 -25.08 -2.52
N SER A 189 11.56 -24.12 -3.44
CA SER A 189 12.64 -24.12 -4.46
C SER A 189 14.03 -24.11 -3.83
N PHE A 190 14.24 -23.28 -2.80
CA PHE A 190 15.49 -23.26 -2.03
C PHE A 190 15.77 -24.59 -1.32
N SER A 191 14.73 -25.24 -0.78
CA SER A 191 14.87 -26.54 -0.13
C SER A 191 15.33 -27.62 -1.12
N PHE A 192 14.73 -27.70 -2.31
CA PHE A 192 15.18 -28.64 -3.35
C PHE A 192 16.63 -28.41 -3.78
N THR A 193 17.04 -27.14 -3.90
CA THR A 193 18.42 -26.78 -4.23
C THR A 193 19.39 -27.27 -3.14
N SER A 194 19.02 -27.10 -1.87
CA SER A 194 19.80 -27.57 -0.73
C SER A 194 19.88 -29.11 -0.66
N PHE A 195 18.77 -29.80 -0.95
CA PHE A 195 18.74 -31.26 -1.04
C PHE A 195 19.63 -31.79 -2.17
N GLY A 196 19.64 -31.12 -3.32
CA GLY A 196 20.54 -31.49 -4.43
C GLY A 196 22.01 -31.43 -4.03
N ALA A 197 22.42 -30.39 -3.29
CA ALA A 197 23.78 -30.29 -2.75
C ALA A 197 24.11 -31.41 -1.74
N LEU A 198 23.16 -31.75 -0.87
CA LEU A 198 23.34 -32.83 0.12
C LEU A 198 23.45 -34.22 -0.54
N LEU A 199 22.64 -34.48 -1.58
CA LEU A 199 22.70 -35.73 -2.35
C LEU A 199 24.02 -35.89 -3.12
N ALA A 200 24.58 -34.78 -3.61
CA ALA A 200 25.88 -34.79 -4.27
C ALA A 200 27.00 -35.26 -3.33
N VAL A 201 26.96 -34.86 -2.05
CA VAL A 201 27.94 -35.31 -1.04
C VAL A 201 27.81 -36.81 -0.74
N LEU A 202 26.60 -37.37 -0.83
CA LEU A 202 26.35 -38.80 -0.63
C LEU A 202 26.68 -39.67 -1.85
N ASN A 203 27.26 -39.10 -2.92
CA ASN A 203 27.55 -39.77 -4.20
C ASN A 203 26.30 -40.38 -4.89
N LEU A 204 25.11 -39.87 -4.61
CA LEU A 204 23.85 -40.30 -5.24
C LEU A 204 23.56 -39.45 -6.49
N ALA A 205 24.43 -39.53 -7.49
CA ALA A 205 24.43 -38.65 -8.67
C ALA A 205 23.10 -38.67 -9.47
N GLU A 206 22.44 -39.83 -9.57
CA GLU A 206 21.16 -39.97 -10.29
C GLU A 206 20.05 -39.11 -9.69
N TRP A 207 20.01 -38.98 -8.36
CA TRP A 207 18.98 -38.19 -7.66
C TRP A 207 19.22 -36.68 -7.77
N VAL A 208 20.46 -36.25 -7.97
CA VAL A 208 20.82 -34.83 -8.10
C VAL A 208 20.11 -34.22 -9.32
N ALA A 209 20.16 -34.90 -10.48
CA ALA A 209 19.52 -34.43 -11.71
C ALA A 209 18.00 -34.22 -11.53
N ILE A 210 17.33 -35.13 -10.80
CA ILE A 210 15.88 -35.04 -10.52
C ILE A 210 15.57 -33.81 -9.66
N THR A 211 16.34 -33.57 -8.59
CA THR A 211 16.11 -32.40 -7.71
C THR A 211 16.33 -31.07 -8.44
N VAL A 212 17.33 -30.98 -9.31
CA VAL A 212 17.60 -29.79 -10.14
C VAL A 212 16.48 -29.55 -11.14
N ALA A 213 16.00 -30.61 -11.81
CA ALA A 213 14.87 -30.50 -12.74
C ALA A 213 13.59 -29.99 -12.04
N ILE A 214 13.29 -30.50 -10.85
CA ILE A 214 12.14 -30.04 -10.04
C ILE A 214 12.32 -28.58 -9.62
N ALA A 215 13.51 -28.20 -9.15
CA ALA A 215 13.80 -26.81 -8.77
C ALA A 215 13.62 -25.84 -9.96
N GLY A 216 14.10 -26.22 -11.15
CA GLY A 216 13.93 -25.44 -12.38
C GLY A 216 12.47 -25.34 -12.84
N ALA A 217 11.71 -26.43 -12.74
CA ALA A 217 10.28 -26.43 -13.03
C ALA A 217 9.50 -25.51 -12.08
N LEU A 218 9.81 -25.54 -10.78
CA LEU A 218 9.20 -24.65 -9.78
C LEU A 218 9.54 -23.18 -10.04
N GLN A 219 10.80 -22.86 -10.34
CA GLN A 219 11.20 -21.49 -10.68
C GLN A 219 10.48 -20.98 -11.93
N SER A 220 10.35 -21.83 -12.94
CA SER A 220 9.61 -21.51 -14.17
C SER A 220 8.11 -21.29 -13.89
N ALA A 221 7.51 -22.10 -13.02
CA ALA A 221 6.13 -21.94 -12.59
C ALA A 221 5.91 -20.62 -11.82
N VAL A 222 6.82 -20.28 -10.90
CA VAL A 222 6.79 -19.00 -10.17
C VAL A 222 6.94 -17.82 -11.13
N ALA A 223 7.88 -17.89 -12.09
CA ALA A 223 8.09 -16.85 -13.08
C ALA A 223 6.84 -16.63 -13.94
N ARG A 224 6.22 -17.71 -14.43
CA ARG A 224 4.99 -17.66 -15.24
C ARG A 224 3.78 -17.13 -14.45
N SER A 225 3.72 -17.38 -13.16
CA SER A 225 2.58 -16.97 -12.32
C SER A 225 2.50 -15.46 -12.08
N GLY A 226 3.56 -14.70 -12.34
CA GLY A 226 3.59 -13.24 -12.14
C GLY A 226 3.35 -12.82 -10.68
N LEU A 227 3.43 -13.73 -9.71
CA LEU A 227 3.06 -13.45 -8.30
C LEU A 227 3.88 -12.32 -7.68
N ARG A 228 5.16 -12.19 -8.07
CA ARG A 228 6.04 -11.11 -7.62
C ARG A 228 5.56 -9.75 -8.14
N ALA A 229 5.31 -9.65 -9.44
CA ALA A 229 4.85 -8.41 -10.06
C ALA A 229 3.47 -8.01 -9.52
N ARG A 230 2.54 -8.96 -9.39
CA ARG A 230 1.24 -8.74 -8.75
C ARG A 230 1.36 -8.22 -7.32
N ARG A 231 2.25 -8.81 -6.50
CA ARG A 231 2.48 -8.36 -5.12
C ARG A 231 2.99 -6.92 -5.09
N ASP A 232 3.98 -6.61 -5.92
CA ASP A 232 4.60 -5.30 -5.95
C ASP A 232 3.58 -4.24 -6.43
N GLN A 233 2.78 -4.54 -7.46
CA GLN A 233 1.71 -3.67 -7.93
C GLN A 233 0.61 -3.45 -6.90
N LEU A 234 0.19 -4.49 -6.16
CA LEU A 234 -0.78 -4.34 -5.07
C LEU A 234 -0.29 -3.35 -4.02
N ASN A 235 0.98 -3.42 -3.62
CA ASN A 235 1.55 -2.50 -2.63
C ASN A 235 1.62 -1.06 -3.15
N VAL A 236 1.99 -0.87 -4.41
CA VAL A 236 1.99 0.43 -5.08
C VAL A 236 0.57 1.01 -5.10
N ASN A 237 -0.41 0.23 -5.54
CA ASN A 237 -1.82 0.66 -5.60
C ASN A 237 -2.37 1.00 -4.21
N ILE A 238 -2.06 0.21 -3.17
CA ILE A 238 -2.47 0.54 -1.79
C ILE A 238 -1.94 1.93 -1.39
N SER A 239 -0.67 2.23 -1.69
CA SER A 239 -0.09 3.54 -1.37
C SER A 239 -0.76 4.67 -2.16
N ILE A 240 -1.02 4.48 -3.45
CA ILE A 240 -1.66 5.49 -4.31
C ILE A 240 -3.07 5.79 -3.82
N LEU A 241 -3.88 4.76 -3.60
CA LEU A 241 -5.27 4.92 -3.15
C LEU A 241 -5.36 5.50 -1.74
N HIS A 242 -4.41 5.17 -0.86
CA HIS A 242 -4.35 5.79 0.47
C HIS A 242 -4.00 7.27 0.40
N ASN A 243 -3.02 7.65 -0.43
CA ASN A 243 -2.68 9.05 -0.65
C ASN A 243 -3.84 9.81 -1.29
N LEU A 244 -4.59 9.17 -2.20
CA LEU A 244 -5.79 9.73 -2.81
C LEU A 244 -6.89 10.00 -1.78
N LEU A 245 -7.12 9.08 -0.83
CA LEU A 245 -8.04 9.28 0.29
C LEU A 245 -7.60 10.43 1.19
N THR A 246 -6.33 10.48 1.60
CA THR A 246 -5.80 11.59 2.41
C THR A 246 -5.92 12.93 1.69
N TRP A 247 -5.64 12.97 0.39
CA TRP A 247 -5.82 14.17 -0.43
C TRP A 247 -7.30 14.57 -0.49
N TRP A 248 -8.22 13.64 -0.71
CA TRP A 248 -9.66 13.92 -0.71
C TRP A 248 -10.13 14.50 0.63
N ASP A 249 -9.66 13.93 1.74
CA ASP A 249 -10.01 14.38 3.08
C ASP A 249 -9.51 15.80 3.37
N SER A 250 -8.39 16.21 2.76
CA SER A 250 -7.84 17.55 2.88
C SER A 250 -8.60 18.64 2.12
N LEU A 251 -9.44 18.27 1.13
CA LEU A 251 -10.19 19.24 0.33
C LEU A 251 -11.36 19.84 1.11
N THR A 252 -11.56 21.14 0.95
CA THR A 252 -12.76 21.84 1.41
C THR A 252 -14.01 21.39 0.62
N ILE A 253 -15.20 21.64 1.17
CA ILE A 253 -16.47 21.27 0.53
C ILE A 253 -16.61 21.90 -0.87
N VAL A 254 -16.09 23.12 -1.06
CA VAL A 254 -16.14 23.82 -2.36
C VAL A 254 -15.23 23.13 -3.37
N GLU A 255 -14.00 22.77 -2.98
CA GLU A 255 -13.04 22.08 -3.86
C GLU A 255 -13.52 20.69 -4.25
N ARG A 256 -14.14 19.94 -3.32
CA ARG A 256 -14.73 18.62 -3.59
C ARG A 256 -15.82 18.65 -4.67
N ARG A 257 -16.48 19.80 -4.85
CA ARG A 257 -17.52 19.96 -5.89
C ARG A 257 -16.96 20.22 -7.27
N THR A 258 -15.68 20.57 -7.42
CA THR A 258 -15.06 20.87 -8.72
C THR A 258 -14.97 19.63 -9.62
N LEU A 259 -15.06 19.81 -10.94
CA LEU A 259 -14.96 18.72 -11.91
C LEU A 259 -13.58 18.05 -11.87
N ALA A 260 -12.52 18.85 -11.75
CA ALA A 260 -11.14 18.37 -11.66
C ALA A 260 -10.92 17.40 -10.49
N ALA A 261 -11.53 17.68 -9.33
CA ALA A 261 -11.41 16.80 -8.17
C ALA A 261 -12.07 15.43 -8.43
N ARG A 262 -13.25 15.43 -9.07
CA ARG A 262 -13.97 14.20 -9.42
C ARG A 262 -13.20 13.36 -10.42
N GLU A 263 -12.70 14.01 -11.47
CA GLU A 263 -11.93 13.36 -12.53
C GLU A 263 -10.66 12.72 -11.97
N LYS A 264 -9.91 13.44 -11.12
CA LYS A 264 -8.70 12.89 -10.47
C LYS A 264 -8.98 11.62 -9.67
N ILE A 265 -10.07 11.58 -8.90
CA ILE A 265 -10.43 10.39 -8.10
C ILE A 265 -10.77 9.21 -8.99
N VAL A 266 -11.65 9.42 -9.97
CA VAL A 266 -12.11 8.36 -10.86
C VAL A 266 -10.93 7.82 -11.65
N LEU A 267 -10.18 8.69 -12.33
CA LEU A 267 -9.02 8.29 -13.15
C LEU A 267 -7.97 7.55 -12.33
N THR A 268 -7.58 8.07 -11.16
CA THR A 268 -6.55 7.42 -10.33
C THR A 268 -7.03 6.05 -9.81
N THR A 269 -8.30 5.95 -9.42
CA THR A 269 -8.87 4.69 -8.92
C THR A 269 -8.94 3.64 -10.03
N GLU A 270 -9.42 4.02 -11.21
CA GLU A 270 -9.57 3.12 -12.34
C GLU A 270 -8.21 2.71 -12.93
N ASP A 271 -7.24 3.62 -12.96
CA ASP A 271 -5.86 3.30 -13.35
C ASP A 271 -5.20 2.29 -12.40
N CYS A 272 -5.42 2.39 -11.09
CA CYS A 272 -5.00 1.35 -10.13
C CYS A 272 -5.64 -0.02 -10.44
N VAL A 273 -6.92 -0.06 -10.81
CA VAL A 273 -7.60 -1.32 -11.17
C VAL A 273 -7.04 -1.90 -12.46
N LEU A 274 -6.87 -1.06 -13.49
CA LEU A 274 -6.35 -1.45 -14.79
C LEU A 274 -4.91 -1.95 -14.70
N SER A 275 -4.02 -1.22 -14.01
CA SER A 275 -2.63 -1.62 -13.80
C SER A 275 -2.51 -2.99 -13.10
N LEU A 276 -3.38 -3.29 -12.13
CA LEU A 276 -3.41 -4.61 -11.51
C LEU A 276 -3.88 -5.70 -12.47
N ALA A 277 -4.86 -5.41 -13.31
CA ALA A 277 -5.36 -6.36 -14.32
C ALA A 277 -4.31 -6.63 -15.42
N GLU A 278 -3.57 -5.61 -15.84
CA GLU A 278 -2.44 -5.72 -16.78
C GLU A 278 -1.36 -6.65 -16.23
N GLU A 279 -0.96 -6.46 -14.96
CA GLU A 279 0.03 -7.31 -14.30
C GLU A 279 -0.45 -8.77 -14.12
N GLN A 280 -1.76 -8.98 -13.88
CA GLN A 280 -2.32 -10.33 -13.80
C GLN A 280 -2.34 -11.05 -15.15
N THR A 281 -2.54 -10.31 -16.24
CA THR A 281 -2.53 -10.88 -17.60
C THR A 281 -1.12 -11.04 -18.17
N GLY A 282 -0.09 -10.58 -17.46
CA GLY A 282 1.31 -10.64 -17.91
C GLY A 282 1.61 -9.71 -19.08
N ARG A 283 0.69 -8.78 -19.40
CA ARG A 283 0.93 -7.71 -20.36
C ARG A 283 1.61 -6.56 -19.64
N LYS A 284 2.94 -6.58 -19.59
CA LYS A 284 3.70 -5.40 -19.17
C LYS A 284 3.40 -4.25 -20.15
N ARG A 285 2.67 -3.23 -19.70
CA ARG A 285 2.59 -1.96 -20.40
C ARG A 285 3.95 -1.30 -20.26
N ASN A 286 4.70 -1.18 -21.36
CA ASN A 286 6.01 -0.51 -21.35
C ASN A 286 5.85 0.94 -20.85
N GLU A 287 6.27 1.17 -19.59
CA GLU A 287 6.86 2.36 -18.97
C GLU A 287 6.25 3.77 -19.21
N GLY A 288 5.03 3.91 -19.74
CA GLY A 288 4.37 5.20 -19.89
C GLY A 288 3.82 5.82 -18.58
N VAL A 289 3.55 5.00 -17.56
CA VAL A 289 2.76 5.43 -16.37
C VAL A 289 3.61 6.10 -15.28
N SER A 290 4.94 5.98 -15.32
CA SER A 290 5.81 6.61 -14.30
C SER A 290 5.76 8.15 -14.31
N ASN A 291 5.16 8.77 -15.32
CA ASN A 291 5.03 10.21 -15.43
C ASN A 291 3.88 10.77 -14.57
N ILE A 292 2.79 10.02 -14.38
CA ILE A 292 1.62 10.51 -13.62
C ILE A 292 1.97 10.75 -12.14
N VAL A 293 2.77 9.87 -11.53
CA VAL A 293 3.24 10.02 -10.14
C VAL A 293 4.27 11.15 -10.00
N LYS A 294 5.06 11.43 -11.06
CA LYS A 294 6.01 12.56 -11.04
C LYS A 294 5.28 13.89 -11.08
N ASP A 295 4.15 13.96 -11.80
CA ASP A 295 3.35 15.18 -11.88
C ASP A 295 2.58 15.43 -10.58
N THR A 296 2.10 14.39 -9.90
CA THR A 296 1.43 14.59 -8.59
C THR A 296 2.36 15.17 -7.52
N LYS A 297 3.68 14.94 -7.63
CA LYS A 297 4.67 15.51 -6.69
C LYS A 297 4.97 16.98 -6.97
N ARG A 298 4.69 17.49 -8.18
CA ARG A 298 4.86 18.91 -8.52
C ARG A 298 3.73 19.77 -7.94
N ASP A 299 2.50 19.25 -7.92
CA ASP A 299 1.34 20.05 -7.51
C ASP A 299 1.15 20.16 -6.00
N ALA A 300 1.64 19.18 -5.22
CA ALA A 300 1.62 19.26 -3.76
C ALA A 300 2.63 20.28 -3.17
N GLY A 301 3.54 20.82 -4.00
CA GLY A 301 4.56 21.79 -3.58
C GLY A 301 4.26 23.26 -3.90
N ALA A 302 3.22 23.55 -4.70
CA ALA A 302 2.94 24.90 -5.19
C ALA A 302 1.70 25.57 -4.56
N GLY A 303 0.96 24.88 -3.69
CA GLY A 303 -0.23 25.41 -2.99
C GLY A 303 0.07 26.32 -1.78
N GLY A 304 1.25 26.95 -1.74
CA GLY A 304 1.58 28.02 -0.79
C GLY A 304 1.17 29.38 -1.34
N THR A 305 -0.12 29.59 -1.63
CA THR A 305 -0.65 30.94 -1.84
C THR A 305 -0.64 31.68 -0.51
N ALA A 306 0.44 32.43 -0.29
CA ALA A 306 0.42 33.58 0.59
C ALA A 306 -0.68 34.53 0.10
N VAL A 307 -1.81 34.53 0.79
CA VAL A 307 -2.75 35.66 0.77
C VAL A 307 -2.12 36.72 1.66
N GLU A 308 -1.10 37.40 1.14
CA GLU A 308 -0.55 38.61 1.75
C GLU A 308 -1.43 39.78 1.29
N GLY A 309 -2.10 40.41 2.26
CA GLY A 309 -3.01 41.52 2.03
C GLY A 309 -2.29 42.72 1.43
N ALA A 310 -2.53 42.97 0.14
CA ALA A 310 -2.21 44.23 -0.51
C ALA A 310 -3.26 45.29 -0.13
N ALA A 311 -3.02 45.98 0.98
CA ALA A 311 -3.51 47.34 1.16
C ALA A 311 -2.49 48.28 0.50
N THR A 312 -2.78 48.77 -0.70
CA THR A 312 -2.19 50.02 -1.21
C THR A 312 -3.14 50.63 -2.22
N ALA A 313 -3.89 51.61 -1.74
CA ALA A 313 -4.52 52.62 -2.58
C ALA A 313 -3.41 53.40 -3.30
N GLY A 314 -3.45 53.42 -4.63
CA GLY A 314 -2.55 54.20 -5.46
C GLY A 314 -3.14 54.33 -6.85
N ALA A 315 -3.58 55.54 -7.18
CA ALA A 315 -4.30 55.91 -8.40
C ALA A 315 -3.51 55.67 -9.70
N PRO A 316 -4.17 55.37 -10.83
CA PRO A 316 -3.53 55.40 -12.14
C PRO A 316 -3.53 56.82 -12.72
N GLU A 317 -2.37 57.46 -12.71
CA GLU A 317 -2.09 58.66 -13.49
C GLU A 317 -1.48 58.29 -14.85
N ASN A 318 -2.21 58.69 -15.89
CA ASN A 318 -1.73 59.11 -17.21
C ASN A 318 -1.07 58.09 -18.16
N ARG A 319 -1.91 57.60 -19.09
CA ARG A 319 -1.54 57.01 -20.38
C ARG A 319 -1.27 58.14 -21.37
N GLN A 320 -0.07 58.23 -21.92
CA GLN A 320 0.17 58.85 -23.22
C GLN A 320 1.52 58.40 -23.81
N GLY A 321 1.45 57.85 -25.03
CA GLY A 321 2.45 58.13 -26.06
C GLY A 321 3.42 57.01 -26.45
N ALA A 322 3.56 56.89 -27.78
CA ALA A 322 4.61 56.25 -28.58
C ALA A 322 4.50 54.72 -28.76
N ASP A 323 4.00 54.18 -29.89
CA ASP A 323 4.37 54.38 -31.31
C ASP A 323 5.67 53.65 -31.73
N GLY A 324 5.61 52.99 -32.89
CA GLY A 324 6.68 52.22 -33.54
C GLY A 324 6.54 50.71 -33.36
N GLY A 325 6.16 49.88 -34.33
CA GLY A 325 6.21 50.06 -35.79
C GLY A 325 7.22 49.08 -36.39
N ASP A 326 6.67 48.09 -37.10
CA ASP A 326 7.19 47.49 -38.33
C ASP A 326 8.33 46.44 -38.31
N GLY A 327 8.17 45.47 -39.22
CA GLY A 327 9.28 44.73 -39.84
C GLY A 327 9.41 43.24 -39.49
N GLY A 328 9.06 42.34 -40.42
CA GLY A 328 9.66 41.00 -40.43
C GLY A 328 8.93 39.90 -41.17
N LEU A 329 8.73 40.04 -42.48
CA LEU A 329 8.42 38.93 -43.39
C LEU A 329 9.72 38.22 -43.82
N GLY A 330 9.74 36.89 -43.74
CA GLY A 330 10.67 35.97 -44.43
C GLY A 330 10.10 34.56 -44.24
N GLY A 331 9.76 33.79 -45.29
CA GLY A 331 10.71 33.18 -46.25
C GLY A 331 11.46 32.06 -45.51
N GLU A 332 11.47 30.78 -45.86
CA GLU A 332 11.57 30.13 -47.16
C GLU A 332 11.21 28.63 -47.03
N HIS A 333 10.75 28.08 -48.16
CA HIS A 333 11.03 26.77 -48.73
C HIS A 333 11.95 25.77 -47.97
N ASN A 334 11.53 24.51 -47.87
CA ASN A 334 12.20 23.44 -48.63
C ASN A 334 11.38 22.15 -48.74
N GLU A 335 11.57 21.52 -49.89
CA GLU A 335 11.14 20.17 -50.30
C GLU A 335 11.85 19.06 -49.51
#